data_AF-A0A536NAX7-F1
#
_entry.id   AF-A0A536NAX7-F1
#
_cell.length_a   1.000
_cell.length_b   1.000
_cell.length_c   1.000
_cell.angle_alpha   90.00
_cell.angle_beta   90.00
_cell.angle_gamma   90.00
#
_symmetry.space_group_name_H-M   'P 1'
#
loop_
_entity.id
_entity.type
_entity.pdbx_description
1 polymer ?
#
loop_
_entity_poly.entity_id
_entity_poly.type
_entity_poly.pdbx_seq_one_letter_code
_entity_poly.pdbx_strand_id
1 'polypeptide(L)'
;MEREAVMVGIDVGTSKVCTLIGEIGRDGSLTIIGKGIVPTTGLRKGVVVNIDQTVQSIAQSVEQAERSSGYKVDAAFISVAGEHVKSQNSPGTVAVSGHRREVTHEDINRATEVARAIQIPSNREVLHALPRDFSVDEQEGVKDPLGMSAIRLGVEVHIVTASATAIQNLTKCVVAAGVKIDELVAGALASAEAVVSETERELGAAVADIGAGTIDLAVFADGSPFHTAVLPVGGNHVTNDLAIGLKTSLQAAEELKVSHGTADLASVDEDETIAVSVLGEPAGRTVSRRQVCEIIEARMRETFEILRSEMQAAGHGVMPAGVILTGGASQLAGTAELGRDVLQMPVRIAAPSNIGGLVDNLLSPAYSDAVGLLLWGAKSLTAAEPGRYESAPAMGGLGRIRDALRSIFP
;
A
#
# COMPACT_ATOMS: atom_id res chain seq x y z
N MET A 1 20.74 28.00 7.93
CA MET A 1 20.74 26.87 6.98
C MET A 1 19.51 26.06 7.32
N GLU A 2 18.47 26.27 6.53
CA GLU A 2 17.10 25.88 6.79
C GLU A 2 16.92 24.41 6.36
N ARG A 3 16.29 23.55 7.18
CA ARG A 3 16.25 22.10 6.92
C ARG A 3 15.15 21.76 5.91
N GLU A 4 15.55 21.32 4.72
CA GLU A 4 14.79 20.38 3.89
C GLU A 4 14.71 19.04 4.64
N ALA A 5 13.54 18.41 4.66
CA ALA A 5 13.37 17.10 5.29
C ALA A 5 13.64 16.00 4.26
N VAL A 6 14.58 15.12 4.55
CA VAL A 6 14.86 13.95 3.72
C VAL A 6 14.02 12.79 4.21
N MET A 7 13.21 12.23 3.31
CA MET A 7 12.42 11.03 3.51
C MET A 7 13.04 9.86 2.77
N VAL A 8 12.97 8.66 3.36
CA VAL A 8 13.37 7.41 2.70
C VAL A 8 12.20 6.44 2.73
N GLY A 9 11.83 5.91 1.58
CA GLY A 9 10.79 4.90 1.41
C GLY A 9 11.39 3.63 0.82
N ILE A 10 11.04 2.47 1.38
CA ILE A 10 11.43 1.17 0.85
C ILE A 10 10.18 0.32 0.63
N ASP A 11 9.83 0.14 -0.64
CA ASP A 11 8.86 -0.85 -1.09
C ASP A 11 9.55 -2.21 -1.22
N VAL A 12 9.17 -3.17 -0.37
CA VAL A 12 9.69 -4.54 -0.42
C VAL A 12 8.66 -5.43 -1.12
N GLY A 13 8.59 -5.32 -2.44
CA GLY A 13 7.61 -6.02 -3.27
C GLY A 13 7.97 -7.47 -3.60
N THR A 14 7.00 -8.21 -4.13
CA THR A 14 7.18 -9.61 -4.56
C THR A 14 8.13 -9.76 -5.77
N SER A 15 8.19 -8.76 -6.65
CA SER A 15 9.01 -8.80 -7.87
C SER A 15 10.29 -7.98 -7.76
N LYS A 16 10.27 -6.90 -6.99
CA LYS A 16 11.39 -5.97 -6.84
C LYS A 16 11.35 -5.30 -5.47
N VAL A 17 12.51 -4.87 -4.99
CA VAL A 17 12.65 -3.90 -3.91
C VAL A 17 12.94 -2.53 -4.54
N CYS A 18 12.21 -1.51 -4.11
CA CYS A 18 12.38 -0.13 -4.57
C CYS A 18 12.65 0.79 -3.38
N THR A 19 13.88 1.31 -3.30
CA THR A 19 14.29 2.33 -2.33
C THR A 19 14.30 3.69 -3.01
N LEU A 20 13.57 4.65 -2.47
CA LEU A 20 13.60 6.05 -2.90
C LEU A 20 14.05 6.95 -1.75
N ILE A 21 14.83 7.97 -2.10
CA ILE A 21 15.25 9.04 -1.19
C ILE A 21 14.74 10.34 -1.79
N GLY A 22 13.97 11.10 -1.03
CA GLY A 22 13.36 12.34 -1.49
C GLY A 22 13.52 13.48 -0.49
N GLU A 23 13.69 14.68 -1.02
CA GLU A 23 13.65 15.93 -0.26
C GLU A 23 12.25 16.54 -0.36
N ILE A 24 11.69 16.90 0.80
CA ILE A 24 10.41 17.60 0.90
C ILE A 24 10.68 19.10 1.04
N GLY A 25 10.27 19.85 0.01
CA GLY A 25 10.29 21.30 0.00
C GLY A 25 9.24 21.91 0.95
N ARG A 26 9.40 23.20 1.26
CA ARG A 26 8.48 23.95 2.15
C ARG A 26 7.06 24.06 1.61
N ASP A 27 6.92 24.05 0.30
CA ASP A 27 5.66 24.06 -0.43
C ASP A 27 5.03 22.67 -0.53
N GLY A 28 5.63 21.65 0.11
CA GLY A 28 5.20 20.26 0.03
C GLY A 28 5.66 19.55 -1.24
N SER A 29 6.44 20.21 -2.11
CA SER A 29 6.98 19.57 -3.31
C SER A 29 7.95 18.44 -2.94
N LEU A 30 7.81 17.30 -3.60
CA LEU A 30 8.69 16.14 -3.42
C LEU A 30 9.72 16.11 -4.55
N THR A 31 11.00 16.18 -4.21
CA THR A 31 12.11 16.03 -5.15
C THR A 31 12.86 14.72 -4.88
N ILE A 32 12.86 13.81 -5.84
CA ILE A 32 13.60 12.54 -5.74
C ILE A 32 15.08 12.81 -5.98
N ILE A 33 15.91 12.51 -4.98
CA ILE A 33 17.36 12.72 -5.03
C ILE A 33 18.13 11.40 -5.11
N GLY A 34 17.51 10.26 -4.79
CA GLY A 34 18.13 8.94 -4.91
C GLY A 34 17.12 7.85 -5.22
N LYS A 35 17.54 6.84 -5.99
CA LYS A 35 16.74 5.66 -6.27
C LYS A 35 17.60 4.40 -6.37
N GLY A 36 17.05 3.28 -5.92
CA GLY A 36 17.62 1.96 -6.08
C GLY A 36 16.53 0.93 -6.29
N ILE A 37 16.59 0.20 -7.40
CA ILE A 37 15.54 -0.74 -7.82
C ILE A 37 16.22 -2.05 -8.13
N VAL A 38 15.88 -3.09 -7.36
CA VAL A 38 16.55 -4.39 -7.42
C VAL A 38 15.50 -5.50 -7.54
N PRO A 39 15.57 -6.39 -8.54
CA PRO A 39 14.66 -7.53 -8.62
C PRO A 39 14.85 -8.47 -7.43
N THR A 40 13.78 -9.12 -6.96
CA THR A 40 13.86 -10.06 -5.83
C THR A 40 13.00 -11.29 -6.04
N THR A 41 13.44 -12.40 -5.44
CA THR A 41 12.69 -13.66 -5.28
C THR A 41 12.50 -14.02 -3.81
N GLY A 42 12.87 -13.11 -2.90
CA GLY A 42 12.81 -13.35 -1.45
C GLY A 42 11.39 -13.33 -0.88
N LEU A 43 10.43 -12.81 -1.65
CA LEU A 43 9.03 -12.65 -1.27
C LEU A 43 8.10 -13.44 -2.18
N ARG A 44 6.98 -13.87 -1.62
CA ARG A 44 5.87 -14.48 -2.34
C ARG A 44 4.56 -13.95 -1.78
N LYS A 45 3.74 -13.34 -2.65
CA LYS A 45 2.43 -12.77 -2.29
C LYS A 45 2.52 -11.81 -1.08
N GLY A 46 3.54 -10.95 -1.09
CA GLY A 46 3.79 -9.95 -0.03
C GLY A 46 4.42 -10.50 1.26
N VAL A 47 4.70 -11.81 1.35
CA VAL A 47 5.30 -12.43 2.54
C VAL A 47 6.73 -12.88 2.27
N VAL A 48 7.64 -12.63 3.20
CA VAL A 48 9.03 -13.09 3.13
C VAL A 48 9.09 -14.62 3.22
N VAL A 49 9.62 -15.25 2.17
CA VAL A 49 9.84 -16.70 2.09
C VAL A 49 11.33 -17.09 2.14
N ASN A 50 12.23 -16.15 1.86
CA ASN A 50 13.67 -16.33 1.99
C ASN A 50 14.30 -15.07 2.60
N ILE A 51 14.77 -15.17 3.86
CA ILE A 51 15.35 -14.07 4.61
C ILE A 51 16.62 -13.54 3.94
N ASP A 52 17.56 -14.41 3.58
CA ASP A 52 18.88 -14.02 3.06
C ASP A 52 18.76 -13.29 1.72
N GLN A 53 17.93 -13.80 0.80
CA GLN A 53 17.67 -13.15 -0.49
C GLN A 53 16.99 -11.79 -0.30
N THR A 54 16.08 -11.68 0.66
CA THR A 54 15.38 -10.42 0.96
C THR A 54 16.34 -9.39 1.53
N VAL A 55 17.17 -9.77 2.51
CA VAL A 55 18.22 -8.91 3.09
C VAL A 55 19.16 -8.41 2.00
N GLN A 56 19.64 -9.30 1.12
CA GLN A 56 20.53 -8.93 0.03
C GLN A 56 19.86 -7.95 -0.93
N SER A 57 18.60 -8.18 -1.30
CA SER A 57 17.86 -7.32 -2.23
C SER A 57 17.66 -5.90 -1.65
N ILE A 58 17.31 -5.81 -0.36
CA ILE A 58 17.16 -4.53 0.35
C ILE A 58 18.50 -3.82 0.47
N ALA A 59 19.56 -4.51 0.90
CA ALA A 59 20.88 -3.90 1.03
C ALA A 59 21.38 -3.33 -0.31
N GLN A 60 21.17 -4.07 -1.40
CA GLN A 60 21.54 -3.62 -2.75
C GLN A 60 20.70 -2.42 -3.23
N SER A 61 19.40 -2.39 -2.95
CA SER A 61 18.54 -1.25 -3.34
C SER A 61 18.91 0.00 -2.55
N VAL A 62 19.19 -0.15 -1.25
CA VAL A 62 19.68 0.94 -0.39
C VAL A 62 21.01 1.48 -0.91
N GLU A 63 22.00 0.61 -1.17
CA GLU A 63 23.30 1.03 -1.69
C GLU A 63 23.18 1.80 -3.03
N GLN A 64 22.29 1.38 -3.94
CA GLN A 64 22.03 2.11 -5.19
C GLN A 64 21.43 3.49 -4.95
N ALA A 65 20.48 3.61 -4.02
CA ALA A 65 19.85 4.89 -3.67
C ALA A 65 20.85 5.84 -2.99
N GLU A 66 21.67 5.34 -2.07
CA GLU A 66 22.73 6.12 -1.40
C GLU A 66 23.78 6.61 -2.40
N ARG A 67 24.22 5.76 -3.34
CA ARG A 67 25.20 6.16 -4.35
C ARG A 67 24.67 7.23 -5.31
N SER A 68 23.38 7.20 -5.64
CA SER A 68 22.78 8.19 -6.55
C SER A 68 22.48 9.53 -5.88
N SER A 69 22.19 9.54 -4.57
CA SER A 69 21.89 10.75 -3.80
C SER A 69 23.08 11.36 -3.06
N GLY A 70 24.10 10.56 -2.72
CA GLY A 70 25.12 10.94 -1.74
C GLY A 70 24.61 10.97 -0.29
N TYR A 71 23.35 10.61 -0.05
CA TYR A 71 22.74 10.56 1.28
C TYR A 71 22.92 9.17 1.89
N LYS A 72 23.30 9.09 3.16
CA LYS A 72 23.38 7.81 3.91
C LYS A 72 22.03 7.53 4.56
N VAL A 73 21.41 6.40 4.21
CA VAL A 73 20.15 5.95 4.78
C VAL A 73 20.39 5.44 6.21
N ASP A 74 19.72 6.04 7.20
CA ASP A 74 19.69 5.55 8.59
C ASP A 74 18.37 4.85 8.90
N ALA A 75 17.24 5.48 8.55
CA ALA A 75 15.90 4.98 8.78
C ALA A 75 15.02 5.17 7.53
N ALA A 76 13.95 4.38 7.42
CA ALA A 76 13.01 4.46 6.32
C ALA A 76 11.58 4.05 6.72
N PHE A 77 10.61 4.56 5.94
CA PHE A 77 9.24 4.05 5.87
C PHE A 77 9.23 2.79 5.02
N ILE A 78 8.62 1.71 5.51
CA ILE A 78 8.60 0.41 4.83
C ILE A 78 7.17 0.03 4.52
N SER A 79 6.87 -0.34 3.27
CA SER A 79 5.54 -0.85 2.94
C SER A 79 5.35 -2.29 3.43
N VAL A 80 4.12 -2.57 3.87
CA VAL A 80 3.65 -3.89 4.28
C VAL A 80 2.51 -4.29 3.38
N ALA A 81 2.70 -5.40 2.68
CA ALA A 81 1.69 -6.06 1.86
C ALA A 81 1.42 -7.49 2.39
N GLY A 82 0.65 -8.27 1.62
CA GLY A 82 0.32 -9.66 1.90
C GLY A 82 -1.04 -9.88 2.57
N GLU A 83 -1.67 -11.02 2.28
CA GLU A 83 -3.06 -11.38 2.70
C GLU A 83 -3.31 -11.35 4.21
N HIS A 84 -2.25 -11.27 5.02
CA HIS A 84 -2.35 -11.14 6.46
C HIS A 84 -2.75 -9.73 6.92
N VAL A 85 -2.65 -8.71 6.06
CA VAL A 85 -3.09 -7.34 6.33
C VAL A 85 -4.62 -7.29 6.26
N LYS A 86 -5.26 -6.81 7.33
CA LYS A 86 -6.71 -6.67 7.42
C LYS A 86 -7.07 -5.41 8.19
N SER A 87 -8.21 -4.82 7.88
CA SER A 87 -8.78 -3.73 8.66
C SER A 87 -10.07 -4.08 9.39
N GLN A 88 -10.38 -3.29 10.41
CA GLN A 88 -11.70 -3.20 11.02
C GLN A 88 -11.96 -1.78 11.50
N ASN A 89 -13.21 -1.37 11.51
CA ASN A 89 -13.62 -0.09 12.10
C ASN A 89 -14.08 -0.31 13.54
N SER A 90 -13.72 0.60 14.44
CA SER A 90 -14.10 0.52 15.86
C SER A 90 -14.60 1.88 16.36
N PRO A 91 -15.81 1.93 16.98
CA PRO A 91 -16.31 3.15 17.59
C PRO A 91 -15.70 3.34 18.98
N GLY A 92 -15.53 4.61 19.37
CA GLY A 92 -15.20 5.03 20.73
C GLY A 92 -16.08 6.20 21.12
N THR A 93 -16.47 6.29 22.39
CA THR A 93 -17.30 7.41 22.86
C THR A 93 -16.91 7.80 24.27
N VAL A 94 -16.80 9.11 24.49
CA VAL A 94 -16.49 9.70 25.80
C VAL A 94 -17.46 10.83 26.13
N ALA A 95 -17.59 11.13 27.42
CA ALA A 95 -18.24 12.34 27.87
C ALA A 95 -17.27 13.52 27.78
N VAL A 96 -17.73 14.64 27.24
CA VAL A 96 -16.92 15.86 27.13
C VAL A 96 -16.77 16.50 28.50
N SER A 97 -15.53 16.64 28.94
CA SER A 97 -15.19 17.17 30.27
C SER A 97 -15.10 18.70 30.26
N GLY A 98 -15.33 19.32 31.43
CA GLY A 98 -15.16 20.77 31.61
C GLY A 98 -16.46 21.55 31.80
N HIS A 99 -16.35 22.78 32.32
CA HIS A 99 -17.52 23.58 32.73
C HIS A 99 -18.35 24.10 31.55
N ARG A 100 -17.74 24.24 30.38
CA ARG A 100 -18.38 24.74 29.15
C ARG A 100 -18.84 23.64 28.19
N ARG A 101 -18.56 22.37 28.49
CA ARG A 101 -18.88 21.22 27.62
C ARG A 101 -18.38 21.42 26.19
N GLU A 102 -17.18 21.97 26.07
CA GLU A 102 -16.54 22.26 24.79
C GLU A 102 -15.51 21.17 24.51
N VAL A 103 -15.55 20.59 23.31
CA VAL A 103 -14.65 19.51 22.91
C VAL A 103 -13.21 20.03 22.86
N THR A 104 -12.33 19.34 23.57
CA THR A 104 -10.89 19.61 23.62
C THR A 104 -10.10 18.50 22.94
N HIS A 105 -8.81 18.75 22.67
CA HIS A 105 -7.89 17.70 22.22
C HIS A 105 -7.83 16.50 23.17
N GLU A 106 -7.98 16.72 24.49
CA GLU A 106 -8.02 15.64 25.47
C GLU A 106 -9.26 14.76 25.28
N ASP A 107 -10.42 15.35 24.95
CA ASP A 107 -11.63 14.58 24.65
C ASP A 107 -11.46 13.73 23.39
N ILE A 108 -10.91 14.30 22.33
CA ILE A 108 -10.61 13.60 21.06
C ILE A 108 -9.67 12.41 21.33
N ASN A 109 -8.56 12.66 22.02
CA ASN A 109 -7.56 11.66 22.37
C ASN A 109 -8.17 10.51 23.20
N ARG A 110 -8.98 10.83 24.22
CA ARG A 110 -9.68 9.81 25.02
C ARG A 110 -10.68 9.01 24.18
N ALA A 111 -11.43 9.65 23.28
CA ALA A 111 -12.36 8.96 22.39
C ALA A 111 -11.62 7.98 21.47
N THR A 112 -10.50 8.42 20.89
CA THR A 112 -9.64 7.59 20.03
C THR A 112 -9.01 6.44 20.79
N GLU A 113 -8.56 6.63 22.03
CA GLU A 113 -8.04 5.56 22.89
C GLU A 113 -9.10 4.49 23.19
N VAL A 114 -10.33 4.91 23.47
CA VAL A 114 -11.46 3.97 23.66
C VAL A 114 -11.72 3.20 22.37
N ALA A 115 -11.74 3.87 21.21
CA ALA A 115 -11.95 3.22 19.92
C ALA A 115 -10.84 2.20 19.59
N ARG A 116 -9.59 2.46 20.02
CA ARG A 116 -8.45 1.55 19.84
C ARG A 116 -8.42 0.38 20.82
N ALA A 117 -9.17 0.45 21.93
CA ALA A 117 -9.18 -0.57 22.99
C ALA A 117 -9.98 -1.85 22.61
N ILE A 118 -9.86 -2.28 21.36
CA ILE A 118 -10.41 -3.55 20.87
C ILE A 118 -9.49 -4.71 21.21
N GLN A 119 -10.08 -5.90 21.33
CA GLN A 119 -9.31 -7.13 21.49
C GLN A 119 -8.59 -7.47 20.18
N ILE A 120 -7.32 -7.09 20.09
CA ILE A 120 -6.43 -7.56 19.03
C ILE A 120 -5.88 -8.93 19.44
N PRO A 121 -6.05 -9.98 18.60
CA PRO A 121 -5.44 -11.28 18.85
C PRO A 121 -3.92 -11.16 19.05
N SER A 122 -3.35 -11.94 19.96
CA SER A 122 -1.92 -11.87 20.30
C SER A 122 -0.96 -12.20 19.15
N ASN A 123 -1.47 -12.78 18.06
CA ASN A 123 -0.73 -13.07 16.84
C ASN A 123 -0.84 -11.95 15.78
N ARG A 124 -1.42 -10.80 16.11
CA ARG A 124 -1.54 -9.64 15.23
C ARG A 124 -0.94 -8.39 15.86
N GLU A 125 -0.43 -7.52 15.01
CA GLU A 125 0.08 -6.20 15.38
C GLU A 125 -0.73 -5.11 14.68
N VAL A 126 -0.96 -3.99 15.36
CA VAL A 126 -1.62 -2.81 14.78
C VAL A 126 -0.58 -2.03 13.98
N LEU A 127 -0.85 -1.82 12.70
CA LEU A 127 -0.07 -0.94 11.83
C LEU A 127 -0.57 0.49 11.98
N HIS A 128 -1.88 0.68 11.78
CA HIS A 128 -2.51 1.99 11.72
C HIS A 128 -3.77 2.05 12.55
N ALA A 129 -4.03 3.22 13.15
CA ALA A 129 -5.28 3.56 13.81
C ALA A 129 -5.67 4.98 13.38
N LEU A 130 -6.48 5.08 12.33
CA LEU A 130 -6.81 6.34 11.65
C LEU A 130 -8.22 6.77 12.04
N PRO A 131 -8.41 7.91 12.74
CA PRO A 131 -9.74 8.49 12.95
C PRO A 131 -10.42 8.75 11.60
N ARG A 132 -11.70 8.41 11.49
CA ARG A 132 -12.46 8.51 10.24
C ARG A 132 -13.56 9.55 10.30
N ASP A 133 -14.43 9.40 11.29
CA ASP A 133 -15.62 10.22 11.48
C ASP A 133 -15.77 10.55 12.97
N PHE A 134 -16.25 11.75 13.27
CA PHE A 134 -16.65 12.12 14.61
C PHE A 134 -18.15 12.30 14.66
N SER A 135 -18.71 11.97 15.83
CA SER A 135 -20.07 12.33 16.17
C SER A 135 -20.09 13.21 17.41
N VAL A 136 -20.89 14.26 17.34
CA VAL A 136 -21.11 15.16 18.48
C VAL A 136 -22.55 14.97 18.93
N ASP A 137 -22.72 14.45 20.15
CA ASP A 137 -23.98 13.95 20.69
C ASP A 137 -24.62 12.85 19.83
N GLU A 138 -25.63 13.19 19.01
CA GLU A 138 -26.30 12.27 18.06
C GLU A 138 -26.11 12.71 16.60
N GLN A 139 -25.29 13.73 16.35
CA GLN A 139 -25.00 14.23 15.01
C GLN A 139 -23.71 13.59 14.49
N GLU A 140 -23.84 12.77 13.45
CA GLU A 140 -22.75 12.12 12.70
C GLU A 140 -22.17 13.03 11.61
N GLY A 141 -21.03 12.67 11.03
CA GLY A 141 -20.42 13.39 9.91
C GLY A 141 -19.62 14.64 10.32
N VAL A 142 -19.17 14.72 11.58
CA VAL A 142 -18.36 15.85 12.06
C VAL A 142 -16.90 15.59 11.72
N LYS A 143 -16.30 16.44 10.87
CA LYS A 143 -14.89 16.30 10.48
C LYS A 143 -13.91 16.80 11.55
N ASP A 144 -14.20 17.97 12.11
CA ASP A 144 -13.39 18.58 13.17
C ASP A 144 -14.31 18.96 14.33
N PRO A 145 -14.33 18.17 15.42
CA PRO A 145 -15.19 18.44 16.56
C PRO A 145 -14.58 19.47 17.53
N LEU A 146 -13.33 19.91 17.34
CA LEU A 146 -12.62 20.76 18.29
C LEU A 146 -13.36 22.10 18.48
N GLY A 147 -13.61 22.48 19.74
CA GLY A 147 -14.34 23.70 20.07
C GLY A 147 -15.88 23.60 19.96
N MET A 148 -16.43 22.46 19.52
CA MET A 148 -17.88 22.26 19.51
C MET A 148 -18.43 22.03 20.92
N SER A 149 -19.63 22.52 21.20
CA SER A 149 -20.33 22.21 22.45
C SER A 149 -21.03 20.86 22.35
N ALA A 150 -20.76 19.97 23.30
CA ALA A 150 -21.18 18.56 23.24
C ALA A 150 -21.31 17.95 24.64
N ILE A 151 -22.25 17.04 24.84
CA ILE A 151 -22.28 16.18 26.03
C ILE A 151 -21.42 14.93 25.78
N ARG A 152 -21.50 14.37 24.57
CA ARG A 152 -20.77 13.18 24.14
C ARG A 152 -20.00 13.47 22.87
N LEU A 153 -18.79 12.93 22.81
CA LEU A 153 -17.98 12.88 21.61
C LEU A 153 -17.78 11.42 21.23
N GLY A 154 -18.25 11.05 20.04
CA GLY A 154 -17.97 9.77 19.40
C GLY A 154 -16.89 9.93 18.33
N VAL A 155 -16.14 8.85 18.10
CA VAL A 155 -15.19 8.71 17.00
C VAL A 155 -15.27 7.30 16.45
N GLU A 156 -15.19 7.16 15.13
CA GLU A 156 -14.91 5.89 14.48
C GLU A 156 -13.44 5.85 14.05
N VAL A 157 -12.73 4.78 14.39
CA VAL A 157 -11.32 4.59 14.03
C VAL A 157 -11.16 3.40 13.10
N HIS A 158 -10.48 3.62 11.97
CA HIS A 158 -10.00 2.58 11.08
C HIS A 158 -8.75 1.93 11.66
N ILE A 159 -8.81 0.65 12.00
CA ILE A 159 -7.69 -0.08 12.59
C ILE A 159 -7.18 -1.08 11.56
N VAL A 160 -5.95 -0.87 11.09
CA VAL A 160 -5.25 -1.80 10.20
C VAL A 160 -4.31 -2.66 11.01
N THR A 161 -4.38 -3.97 10.81
CA THR A 161 -3.56 -4.95 11.52
C THR A 161 -2.87 -5.89 10.54
N ALA A 162 -1.76 -6.47 10.96
CA ALA A 162 -1.02 -7.49 10.20
C ALA A 162 -0.61 -8.66 11.10
N SER A 163 -0.18 -9.77 10.48
CA SER A 163 0.38 -10.92 11.22
C SER A 163 1.68 -10.53 11.92
N ALA A 164 1.77 -10.73 13.23
CA ALA A 164 2.97 -10.45 14.01
C ALA A 164 4.20 -11.17 13.44
N THR A 165 4.05 -12.44 13.02
CA THR A 165 5.15 -13.22 12.43
C THR A 165 5.63 -12.63 11.11
N ALA A 166 4.71 -12.15 10.26
CA ALA A 166 5.07 -11.56 8.98
C ALA A 166 5.83 -10.24 9.18
N ILE A 167 5.34 -9.39 10.08
CA ILE A 167 6.00 -8.14 10.48
C ILE A 167 7.40 -8.42 11.05
N GLN A 168 7.53 -9.39 11.95
CA GLN A 168 8.82 -9.74 12.52
C GLN A 168 9.84 -10.20 11.47
N ASN A 169 9.41 -10.97 10.48
CA ASN A 169 10.30 -11.43 9.41
C ASN A 169 10.74 -10.28 8.50
N LEU A 170 9.81 -9.40 8.11
CA LEU A 170 10.14 -8.20 7.33
C LEU A 170 11.10 -7.28 8.09
N THR A 171 10.79 -6.99 9.35
CA THR A 171 11.63 -6.18 10.24
C THR A 171 13.04 -6.75 10.37
N LYS A 172 13.17 -8.06 10.56
CA LYS A 172 14.49 -8.71 10.61
C LYS A 172 15.28 -8.49 9.32
N CYS A 173 14.62 -8.60 8.16
CA CYS A 173 15.28 -8.36 6.88
C CYS A 173 15.77 -6.92 6.73
N VAL A 174 14.94 -5.93 7.07
CA VAL A 174 15.27 -4.50 6.96
C VAL A 174 16.41 -4.13 7.91
N VAL A 175 16.34 -4.57 9.18
CA VAL A 175 17.38 -4.30 10.18
C VAL A 175 18.70 -5.00 9.82
N ALA A 176 18.65 -6.23 9.33
CA ALA A 176 19.85 -6.96 8.88
C ALA A 176 20.48 -6.32 7.62
N ALA A 177 19.71 -5.59 6.81
CA ALA A 177 20.22 -4.78 5.71
C ALA A 177 20.83 -3.44 6.17
N GLY A 178 20.84 -3.17 7.48
CA GLY A 178 21.47 -1.98 8.07
C GLY A 178 20.57 -0.74 8.11
N VAL A 179 19.25 -0.90 7.97
CA VAL A 179 18.29 0.21 7.95
C VAL A 179 17.37 0.11 9.17
N LYS A 180 17.14 1.23 9.86
CA LYS A 180 16.12 1.34 10.90
C LYS A 180 14.75 1.57 10.27
N ILE A 181 13.69 1.26 11.01
CA ILE A 181 12.32 1.45 10.54
C ILE A 181 11.75 2.65 11.27
N ASP A 182 11.40 3.70 10.52
CA ASP A 182 10.63 4.83 11.07
C ASP A 182 9.17 4.40 11.29
N GLU A 183 8.58 3.77 10.28
CA GLU A 183 7.20 3.32 10.31
C GLU A 183 6.96 2.17 9.32
N LEU A 184 6.04 1.28 9.68
CA LEU A 184 5.52 0.23 8.80
C LEU A 184 4.18 0.69 8.25
N VAL A 185 4.06 0.82 6.93
CA VAL A 185 2.88 1.40 6.27
C VAL A 185 2.17 0.35 5.44
N ALA A 186 0.86 0.15 5.62
CA ALA A 186 0.08 -0.68 4.71
C ALA A 186 0.17 -0.14 3.27
N GLY A 187 0.61 -0.98 2.32
CA GLY A 187 0.97 -0.54 0.97
C GLY A 187 -0.15 0.19 0.24
N ALA A 188 -1.39 -0.28 0.35
CA ALA A 188 -2.55 0.38 -0.25
C ALA A 188 -2.73 1.84 0.22
N LEU A 189 -2.43 2.15 1.49
CA LEU A 189 -2.50 3.50 2.02
C LEU A 189 -1.34 4.35 1.51
N ALA A 190 -0.13 3.79 1.41
CA ALA A 190 1.00 4.47 0.82
C ALA A 190 0.71 4.82 -0.65
N SER A 191 0.36 3.83 -1.49
CA SER A 191 0.00 4.05 -2.90
C SER A 191 -1.09 5.10 -3.07
N ALA A 192 -2.09 5.13 -2.18
CA ALA A 192 -3.16 6.12 -2.23
C ALA A 192 -2.67 7.57 -2.05
N GLU A 193 -1.59 7.81 -1.29
CA GLU A 193 -0.98 9.14 -1.15
C GLU A 193 -0.41 9.67 -2.47
N ALA A 194 0.05 8.78 -3.34
CA ALA A 194 0.64 9.16 -4.62
C ALA A 194 -0.39 9.38 -5.75
N VAL A 195 -1.56 8.74 -5.68
CA VAL A 195 -2.46 8.63 -6.87
C VAL A 195 -3.89 9.14 -6.67
N VAL A 196 -4.32 9.38 -5.43
CA VAL A 196 -5.69 9.81 -5.11
C VAL A 196 -5.72 11.28 -4.77
N SER A 197 -6.57 12.03 -5.45
CA SER A 197 -6.84 13.41 -5.10
C SER A 197 -7.73 13.52 -3.86
N GLU A 198 -7.66 14.65 -3.14
CA GLU A 198 -8.56 14.92 -2.01
C GLU A 198 -10.03 14.84 -2.42
N THR A 199 -10.39 15.35 -3.61
CA THR A 199 -11.75 15.27 -4.14
C THR A 199 -12.23 13.83 -4.32
N GLU A 200 -11.38 12.93 -4.80
CA GLU A 200 -11.76 11.51 -4.94
C GLU A 200 -11.91 10.82 -3.59
N ARG A 201 -11.06 11.15 -2.61
CA ARG A 201 -11.21 10.64 -1.22
C ARG A 201 -12.53 11.08 -0.60
N GLU A 202 -12.90 12.34 -0.80
CA GLU A 202 -14.14 12.93 -0.29
C GLU A 202 -15.38 12.33 -0.95
N LEU A 203 -15.38 12.18 -2.27
CA LEU A 203 -16.51 11.59 -2.99
C LEU A 203 -16.71 10.11 -2.65
N GLY A 204 -15.61 9.40 -2.36
CA GLY A 204 -15.57 7.96 -2.16
C GLY A 204 -14.96 7.27 -3.36
N ALA A 205 -13.82 6.62 -3.13
CA ALA A 205 -12.99 5.97 -4.15
C ALA A 205 -12.33 4.72 -3.58
N ALA A 206 -12.03 3.76 -4.45
CA ALA A 206 -11.15 2.64 -4.13
C ALA A 206 -9.82 2.78 -4.86
N VAL A 207 -8.72 2.48 -4.19
CA VAL A 207 -7.39 2.32 -4.79
C VAL A 207 -7.05 0.84 -4.78
N ALA A 208 -6.69 0.31 -5.94
CA ALA A 208 -6.19 -1.05 -6.08
C ALA A 208 -4.79 -1.00 -6.72
N ASP A 209 -3.76 -1.24 -5.92
CA ASP A 209 -2.39 -1.42 -6.39
C ASP A 209 -2.22 -2.86 -6.87
N ILE A 210 -2.23 -3.08 -8.17
CA ILE A 210 -2.07 -4.40 -8.79
C ILE A 210 -0.58 -4.67 -8.98
N GLY A 211 0.02 -5.29 -7.98
CA GLY A 211 1.40 -5.73 -7.98
C GLY A 211 1.61 -7.07 -8.70
N ALA A 212 2.81 -7.63 -8.52
CA ALA A 212 3.16 -8.93 -9.09
C ALA A 212 2.43 -10.08 -8.37
N GLY A 213 2.42 -10.08 -7.04
CA GLY A 213 1.88 -11.18 -6.23
C GLY A 213 0.52 -10.89 -5.57
N THR A 214 0.16 -9.63 -5.42
CA THR A 214 -0.98 -9.15 -4.63
C THR A 214 -1.68 -7.96 -5.28
N ILE A 215 -2.92 -7.73 -4.85
CA ILE A 215 -3.60 -6.44 -4.98
C ILE A 215 -3.73 -5.86 -3.58
N ASP A 216 -3.17 -4.68 -3.38
CA ASP A 216 -3.33 -3.94 -2.13
C ASP A 216 -4.49 -2.95 -2.32
N LEU A 217 -5.55 -3.11 -1.52
CA LEU A 217 -6.81 -2.39 -1.65
C LEU A 217 -7.00 -1.43 -0.47
N ALA A 218 -7.30 -0.17 -0.77
CA ALA A 218 -7.82 0.81 0.18
C ALA A 218 -9.11 1.43 -0.38
N VAL A 219 -10.18 1.44 0.41
CA VAL A 219 -11.45 2.10 0.08
C VAL A 219 -11.57 3.33 0.97
N PHE A 220 -11.89 4.47 0.37
CA PHE A 220 -12.10 5.74 1.04
C PHE A 220 -13.58 6.11 1.00
N ALA A 221 -14.08 6.66 2.10
CA ALA A 221 -15.40 7.25 2.22
C ALA A 221 -15.29 8.50 3.11
N ASP A 222 -15.93 9.59 2.69
CA ASP A 222 -15.97 10.87 3.41
C ASP A 222 -14.57 11.40 3.78
N GLY A 223 -13.60 11.22 2.88
CA GLY A 223 -12.22 11.70 3.05
C GLY A 223 -11.27 10.73 3.76
N SER A 224 -11.79 9.67 4.40
CA SER A 224 -11.01 8.79 5.28
C SER A 224 -11.01 7.32 4.83
N PRO A 225 -9.95 6.53 5.10
CA PRO A 225 -9.93 5.09 4.80
C PRO A 225 -11.01 4.33 5.56
N PHE A 226 -11.86 3.59 4.84
CA PHE A 226 -12.97 2.76 5.35
C PHE A 226 -12.62 1.28 5.41
N HIS A 227 -11.91 0.78 4.38
CA HIS A 227 -11.51 -0.62 4.26
C HIS A 227 -10.08 -0.70 3.72
N THR A 228 -9.27 -1.57 4.32
CA THR A 228 -7.92 -1.89 3.86
C THR A 228 -7.73 -3.40 3.88
N ALA A 229 -7.40 -3.97 2.72
CA ALA A 229 -7.19 -5.40 2.57
C ALA A 229 -6.12 -5.70 1.51
N VAL A 230 -5.58 -6.92 1.54
CA VAL A 230 -4.68 -7.39 0.49
C VAL A 230 -5.20 -8.71 -0.07
N LEU A 231 -5.33 -8.77 -1.39
CA LEU A 231 -5.81 -9.94 -2.11
C LEU A 231 -4.60 -10.70 -2.68
N PRO A 232 -4.50 -12.03 -2.50
CA PRO A 232 -3.35 -12.84 -2.92
C PRO A 232 -3.35 -13.19 -4.42
N VAL A 233 -3.78 -12.25 -5.26
CA VAL A 233 -3.83 -12.31 -6.73
C VAL A 233 -3.11 -11.10 -7.33
N GLY A 234 -2.54 -11.22 -8.53
CA GLY A 234 -1.71 -10.16 -9.13
C GLY A 234 -1.09 -10.61 -10.46
N GLY A 235 -0.21 -9.79 -11.02
CA GLY A 235 0.35 -9.99 -12.38
C GLY A 235 1.05 -11.33 -12.62
N ASN A 236 1.60 -11.97 -11.59
CA ASN A 236 2.22 -13.30 -11.69
C ASN A 236 1.20 -14.40 -12.01
N HIS A 237 -0.08 -14.22 -11.65
CA HIS A 237 -1.12 -15.20 -11.99
C HIS A 237 -1.39 -15.19 -13.50
N VAL A 238 -1.35 -14.02 -14.14
CA VAL A 238 -1.41 -13.90 -15.61
C VAL A 238 -0.24 -14.62 -16.26
N THR A 239 0.97 -14.39 -15.74
CA THR A 239 2.20 -15.05 -16.22
C THR A 239 2.15 -16.56 -16.07
N ASN A 240 1.65 -17.06 -14.94
CA ASN A 240 1.50 -18.50 -14.69
C ASN A 240 0.51 -19.14 -15.66
N ASP A 241 -0.63 -18.50 -15.91
CA ASP A 241 -1.64 -19.02 -16.82
C ASP A 241 -1.13 -19.06 -18.27
N LEU A 242 -0.37 -18.04 -18.68
CA LEU A 242 0.32 -18.05 -19.98
C LEU A 242 1.35 -19.17 -20.08
N ALA A 243 2.17 -19.37 -19.06
CA ALA A 243 3.17 -20.43 -19.03
C ALA A 243 2.52 -21.81 -19.16
N ILE A 244 1.41 -22.05 -18.45
CA ILE A 244 0.65 -23.31 -18.49
C ILE A 244 -0.04 -23.47 -19.85
N GLY A 245 -0.79 -22.46 -20.29
CA GLY A 245 -1.60 -22.52 -21.51
C GLY A 245 -0.75 -22.64 -22.78
N LEU A 246 0.40 -21.97 -22.83
CA LEU A 246 1.31 -22.00 -23.98
C LEU A 246 2.42 -23.04 -23.85
N LYS A 247 2.55 -23.70 -22.69
CA LYS A 247 3.61 -24.68 -22.36
C LYS A 247 5.02 -24.09 -22.51
N THR A 248 5.19 -22.88 -22.00
CA THR A 248 6.45 -22.12 -22.05
C THR A 248 7.03 -21.89 -20.64
N SER A 249 8.23 -21.33 -20.55
CA SER A 249 8.83 -20.95 -19.27
C SER A 249 8.14 -19.71 -18.68
N LEU A 250 8.22 -19.52 -17.37
CA LEU A 250 7.68 -18.32 -16.72
C LEU A 250 8.33 -17.03 -17.26
N GLN A 251 9.62 -17.08 -17.58
CA GLN A 251 10.33 -15.94 -18.16
C GLN A 251 9.76 -15.58 -19.53
N ALA A 252 9.61 -16.54 -20.44
CA ALA A 252 9.06 -16.31 -21.76
C ALA A 252 7.58 -15.87 -21.67
N ALA A 253 6.80 -16.43 -20.74
CA ALA A 253 5.44 -16.00 -20.49
C ALA A 253 5.36 -14.53 -20.02
N GLU A 254 6.28 -14.09 -19.15
CA GLU A 254 6.35 -12.69 -18.71
C GLU A 254 6.69 -11.76 -19.88
N GLU A 255 7.67 -12.15 -20.70
CA GLU A 255 8.06 -11.41 -21.90
C GLU A 255 6.86 -11.26 -22.85
N LEU A 256 6.10 -12.33 -23.10
CA LEU A 256 4.89 -12.29 -23.92
C LEU A 256 3.80 -11.39 -23.33
N LYS A 257 3.56 -11.47 -22.01
CA LYS A 257 2.59 -10.63 -21.31
C LYS A 257 2.92 -9.14 -21.49
N VAL A 258 4.20 -8.77 -21.31
CA VAL A 258 4.65 -7.37 -21.39
C VAL A 258 4.70 -6.85 -22.82
N SER A 259 5.12 -7.67 -23.79
CA SER A 259 5.35 -7.24 -25.18
C SER A 259 4.12 -7.34 -26.09
N HIS A 260 3.23 -8.30 -25.86
CA HIS A 260 2.10 -8.60 -26.76
C HIS A 260 0.74 -8.60 -26.07
N GLY A 261 0.70 -8.57 -24.74
CA GLY A 261 -0.52 -8.72 -23.95
C GLY A 261 -1.45 -7.52 -23.99
N THR A 262 -2.75 -7.80 -24.04
CA THR A 262 -3.82 -6.84 -23.79
C THR A 262 -5.01 -7.57 -23.16
N ALA A 263 -5.76 -6.86 -22.32
CA ALA A 263 -7.04 -7.26 -21.77
C ALA A 263 -8.23 -6.77 -22.65
N ASP A 264 -7.96 -5.97 -23.69
CA ASP A 264 -8.97 -5.57 -24.68
C ASP A 264 -8.90 -6.46 -25.91
N LEU A 265 -9.71 -7.52 -25.94
CA LEU A 265 -9.76 -8.48 -27.05
C LEU A 265 -10.29 -7.87 -28.35
N ALA A 266 -11.04 -6.76 -28.30
CA ALA A 266 -11.54 -6.10 -29.50
C ALA A 266 -10.44 -5.36 -30.25
N SER A 267 -9.34 -5.03 -29.58
CA SER A 267 -8.15 -4.37 -30.17
C SER A 267 -7.19 -5.33 -30.88
N VAL A 268 -7.43 -6.64 -30.83
CA VAL A 268 -6.50 -7.66 -31.32
C VAL A 268 -6.90 -8.11 -32.73
N ASP A 269 -5.94 -8.07 -33.67
CA ASP A 269 -6.10 -8.62 -35.01
C ASP A 269 -6.20 -10.15 -34.95
N GLU A 270 -7.19 -10.72 -35.63
CA GLU A 270 -7.48 -12.16 -35.63
C GLU A 270 -6.36 -12.98 -36.29
N ASP A 271 -5.67 -12.40 -37.28
CA ASP A 271 -4.62 -13.07 -38.06
C ASP A 271 -3.21 -12.83 -37.51
N GLU A 272 -3.06 -12.00 -36.45
CA GLU A 272 -1.76 -11.71 -35.87
C GLU A 272 -1.18 -12.93 -35.15
N THR A 273 0.06 -13.26 -35.48
CA THR A 273 0.79 -14.39 -34.89
C THR A 273 2.10 -13.95 -34.28
N ILE A 274 2.51 -14.66 -33.22
CA ILE A 274 3.73 -14.38 -32.47
C ILE A 274 4.55 -15.65 -32.27
N ALA A 275 5.86 -15.49 -32.25
CA ALA A 275 6.79 -16.58 -31.97
C ALA A 275 6.91 -16.78 -30.45
N VAL A 276 6.75 -18.03 -30.02
CA VAL A 276 6.81 -18.43 -28.61
C VAL A 276 7.83 -19.55 -28.46
N SER A 277 8.77 -19.40 -27.53
CA SER A 277 9.62 -20.51 -27.11
C SER A 277 8.78 -21.53 -26.34
N VAL A 278 8.92 -22.82 -26.64
CA VAL A 278 8.14 -23.89 -26.00
C VAL A 278 9.10 -24.83 -25.27
N LEU A 279 8.71 -25.29 -24.09
CA LEU A 279 9.54 -26.21 -23.30
C LEU A 279 9.70 -27.54 -24.03
N GLY A 280 10.94 -27.91 -24.33
CA GLY A 280 11.26 -29.15 -25.05
C GLY A 280 11.22 -29.03 -26.59
N GLU A 281 10.92 -27.85 -27.13
CA GLU A 281 10.90 -27.59 -28.58
C GLU A 281 11.84 -26.42 -28.94
N PRO A 282 13.11 -26.69 -29.29
CA PRO A 282 14.11 -25.64 -29.53
C PRO A 282 13.79 -24.68 -30.69
N ALA A 283 12.98 -25.14 -31.65
CA ALA A 283 12.54 -24.31 -32.78
C ALA A 283 11.47 -23.28 -32.39
N GLY A 284 10.88 -23.40 -31.20
CA GLY A 284 9.71 -22.64 -30.79
C GLY A 284 8.47 -23.00 -31.61
N ARG A 285 7.39 -22.25 -31.37
CA ARG A 285 6.11 -22.39 -32.04
C ARG A 285 5.51 -21.03 -32.33
N THR A 286 4.84 -20.91 -33.46
CA THR A 286 3.99 -19.75 -33.76
C THR A 286 2.60 -19.96 -33.16
N VAL A 287 2.12 -18.99 -32.39
CA VAL A 287 0.76 -18.99 -31.82
C VAL A 287 0.01 -17.73 -32.23
N SER A 288 -1.32 -17.78 -32.21
CA SER A 288 -2.15 -16.59 -32.42
C SER A 288 -1.95 -15.63 -31.23
N ARG A 289 -1.74 -14.33 -31.51
CA ARG A 289 -1.71 -13.31 -30.45
C ARG A 289 -3.06 -13.24 -29.73
N ARG A 290 -4.16 -13.46 -30.45
CA ARG A 290 -5.50 -13.53 -29.85
C ARG A 290 -5.58 -14.58 -28.75
N GLN A 291 -5.02 -15.77 -28.97
CA GLN A 291 -4.98 -16.82 -27.96
C GLN A 291 -4.24 -16.39 -26.68
N VAL A 292 -3.15 -15.64 -26.81
CA VAL A 292 -2.41 -15.08 -25.66
C VAL A 292 -3.29 -14.07 -24.91
N CYS A 293 -3.96 -13.18 -25.63
CA CYS A 293 -4.80 -12.15 -25.03
C CYS A 293 -6.05 -12.75 -24.38
N GLU A 294 -6.62 -13.83 -24.92
CA GLU A 294 -7.76 -14.53 -24.31
C GLU A 294 -7.40 -15.14 -22.94
N ILE A 295 -6.20 -15.69 -22.79
CA ILE A 295 -5.70 -16.17 -21.49
C ILE A 295 -5.53 -15.01 -20.51
N ILE A 296 -4.98 -13.88 -20.98
CA ILE A 296 -4.75 -12.68 -20.17
C ILE A 296 -6.07 -12.08 -19.70
N GLU A 297 -7.01 -11.85 -20.61
CA GLU A 297 -8.33 -11.26 -20.32
C GLU A 297 -9.09 -12.13 -19.32
N ALA A 298 -9.12 -13.45 -19.50
CA ALA A 298 -9.79 -14.36 -18.58
C ALA A 298 -9.26 -14.25 -17.14
N ARG A 299 -7.93 -14.22 -16.98
CA ARG A 299 -7.31 -14.04 -15.64
C ARG A 299 -7.54 -12.65 -15.07
N MET A 300 -7.46 -11.60 -15.89
CA MET A 300 -7.71 -10.23 -15.44
C MET A 300 -9.18 -10.04 -15.05
N ARG A 301 -10.12 -10.68 -15.77
CA ARG A 301 -11.55 -10.69 -15.42
C ARG A 301 -11.77 -11.32 -14.06
N GLU A 302 -11.23 -12.52 -13.82
CA GLU A 302 -11.29 -13.18 -12.51
C GLU A 302 -10.67 -12.31 -11.40
N THR A 303 -9.57 -11.63 -11.71
CA THR A 303 -8.92 -10.71 -10.77
C THR A 303 -9.86 -9.56 -10.37
N PHE A 304 -10.59 -8.97 -11.31
CA PHE A 304 -11.58 -7.94 -11.03
C PHE A 304 -12.84 -8.49 -10.32
N GLU A 305 -13.25 -9.72 -10.60
CA GLU A 305 -14.34 -10.38 -9.87
C GLU A 305 -13.99 -10.59 -8.39
N ILE A 306 -12.75 -11.00 -8.10
CA ILE A 306 -12.23 -11.11 -6.73
C ILE A 306 -12.21 -9.73 -6.05
N LEU A 307 -11.70 -8.70 -6.74
CA LEU A 307 -11.69 -7.33 -6.23
C LEU A 307 -13.11 -6.83 -5.91
N ARG A 308 -14.06 -7.05 -6.82
CA ARG A 308 -15.47 -6.71 -6.64
C ARG A 308 -16.07 -7.39 -5.42
N SER A 309 -15.81 -8.69 -5.26
CA SER A 309 -16.31 -9.47 -4.13
C SER A 309 -15.80 -8.93 -2.80
N GLU A 310 -14.50 -8.61 -2.71
CA GLU A 310 -13.90 -8.01 -1.50
C GLU A 310 -14.52 -6.66 -1.17
N MET A 311 -14.64 -5.76 -2.16
CA MET A 311 -15.22 -4.45 -1.93
C MET A 311 -16.69 -4.57 -1.50
N GLN A 312 -17.47 -5.49 -2.10
CA GLN A 312 -18.86 -5.73 -1.72
C GLN A 312 -18.97 -6.27 -0.29
N ALA A 313 -18.11 -7.21 0.09
CA ALA A 313 -18.06 -7.76 1.45
C ALA A 313 -17.69 -6.70 2.50
N ALA A 314 -16.85 -5.73 2.13
CA ALA A 314 -16.52 -4.60 2.98
C ALA A 314 -17.72 -3.65 3.21
N GLY A 315 -18.72 -3.67 2.32
CA GLY A 315 -19.86 -2.75 2.37
C GLY A 315 -19.51 -1.36 1.87
N HIS A 316 -18.77 -1.27 0.76
CA HIS A 316 -18.14 -0.07 0.17
C HIS A 316 -19.05 1.16 -0.12
N GLY A 317 -20.31 1.19 0.31
CA GLY A 317 -21.22 2.31 0.08
C GLY A 317 -21.32 2.72 -1.40
N VAL A 318 -21.57 4.00 -1.64
CA VAL A 318 -21.49 4.60 -2.99
C VAL A 318 -20.08 5.13 -3.18
N MET A 319 -19.45 4.80 -4.32
CA MET A 319 -18.14 5.33 -4.71
C MET A 319 -18.24 6.04 -6.07
N PRO A 320 -18.70 7.30 -6.11
CA PRO A 320 -18.85 8.07 -7.35
C PRO A 320 -17.54 8.25 -8.12
N ALA A 321 -16.40 8.34 -7.42
CA ALA A 321 -15.09 8.43 -8.06
C ALA A 321 -14.60 7.08 -8.63
N GLY A 322 -15.26 5.98 -8.25
CA GLY A 322 -14.96 4.63 -8.76
C GLY A 322 -13.64 4.07 -8.25
N VAL A 323 -12.95 3.34 -9.12
CA VAL A 323 -11.72 2.60 -8.78
C VAL A 323 -10.51 3.19 -9.52
N ILE A 324 -9.46 3.46 -8.75
CA ILE A 324 -8.18 3.97 -9.19
C ILE A 324 -7.20 2.82 -9.16
N LEU A 325 -6.81 2.35 -10.35
CA LEU A 325 -5.83 1.28 -10.50
C LEU A 325 -4.42 1.86 -10.51
N THR A 326 -3.51 1.20 -9.81
CA THR A 326 -2.09 1.48 -9.89
C THR A 326 -1.27 0.19 -9.78
N GLY A 327 0.04 0.28 -9.62
CA GLY A 327 0.89 -0.90 -9.55
C GLY A 327 1.34 -1.41 -10.92
N GLY A 328 2.38 -2.24 -10.92
CA GLY A 328 3.05 -2.65 -12.15
C GLY A 328 2.15 -3.38 -13.15
N ALA A 329 1.23 -4.21 -12.67
CA ALA A 329 0.34 -5.01 -13.51
C ALA A 329 -0.85 -4.20 -14.05
N SER A 330 -1.18 -3.03 -13.46
CA SER A 330 -2.21 -2.14 -14.01
C SER A 330 -1.85 -1.56 -15.39
N GLN A 331 -0.57 -1.61 -15.76
CA GLN A 331 -0.05 -1.09 -17.04
C GLN A 331 -0.39 -1.99 -18.24
N LEU A 332 -0.92 -3.19 -18.01
CA LEU A 332 -1.37 -4.06 -19.09
C LEU A 332 -2.47 -3.33 -19.90
N ALA A 333 -2.33 -3.27 -21.22
CA ALA A 333 -3.28 -2.58 -22.08
C ALA A 333 -4.70 -3.15 -21.90
N GLY A 334 -5.74 -2.31 -21.98
CA GLY A 334 -7.14 -2.73 -21.80
C GLY A 334 -7.58 -2.97 -20.35
N THR A 335 -6.68 -2.84 -19.37
CA THR A 335 -7.00 -3.13 -17.96
C THR A 335 -8.10 -2.22 -17.41
N ALA A 336 -8.10 -0.92 -17.75
CA ALA A 336 -9.13 0.01 -17.28
C ALA A 336 -10.49 -0.29 -17.91
N GLU A 337 -10.51 -0.63 -19.20
CA GLU A 337 -11.71 -0.99 -19.96
C GLU A 337 -12.36 -2.25 -19.37
N LEU A 338 -11.58 -3.31 -19.17
CA LEU A 338 -12.04 -4.55 -18.56
C LEU A 338 -12.49 -4.31 -17.11
N GLY A 339 -11.77 -3.49 -16.35
CA GLY A 339 -12.17 -3.09 -15.01
C GLY A 339 -13.54 -2.41 -14.99
N ARG A 340 -13.81 -1.48 -15.92
CA ARG A 340 -15.13 -0.83 -16.05
C ARG A 340 -16.24 -1.84 -16.33
N ASP A 341 -15.98 -2.80 -17.23
CA ASP A 341 -16.93 -3.86 -17.57
C ASP A 341 -17.24 -4.76 -16.37
N VAL A 342 -16.24 -5.22 -15.63
CA VAL A 342 -16.45 -6.16 -14.51
C VAL A 342 -16.99 -5.47 -13.26
N LEU A 343 -16.44 -4.31 -12.91
CA LEU A 343 -16.76 -3.59 -11.68
C LEU A 343 -18.05 -2.76 -11.80
N GLN A 344 -18.50 -2.46 -13.03
CA GLN A 344 -19.71 -1.67 -13.31
C GLN A 344 -19.67 -0.28 -12.67
N MET A 345 -18.48 0.35 -12.68
CA MET A 345 -18.23 1.69 -12.15
C MET A 345 -17.07 2.36 -12.91
N PRO A 346 -16.83 3.68 -12.73
CA PRO A 346 -15.67 4.33 -13.33
C PRO A 346 -14.37 3.64 -12.88
N VAL A 347 -13.46 3.41 -13.83
CA VAL A 347 -12.13 2.87 -13.55
C VAL A 347 -11.10 3.66 -14.35
N ARG A 348 -10.05 4.12 -13.67
CA ARG A 348 -8.90 4.81 -14.28
C ARG A 348 -7.59 4.24 -13.77
N ILE A 349 -6.54 4.29 -14.60
CA ILE A 349 -5.17 3.98 -14.18
C ILE A 349 -4.50 5.28 -13.73
N ALA A 350 -3.68 5.19 -12.68
CA ALA A 350 -2.99 6.32 -12.09
C ALA A 350 -1.52 6.00 -11.80
N ALA A 351 -0.69 7.02 -11.95
CA ALA A 351 0.73 7.00 -11.62
C ALA A 351 1.05 8.20 -10.70
N PRO A 352 2.19 8.17 -9.99
CA PRO A 352 2.65 9.33 -9.24
C PRO A 352 2.75 10.56 -10.12
N SER A 353 2.38 11.71 -9.56
CA SER A 353 2.45 13.01 -10.23
C SER A 353 3.04 14.07 -9.29
N ASN A 354 3.39 15.24 -9.82
CA ASN A 354 3.93 16.37 -9.05
C ASN A 354 5.23 16.06 -8.27
N ILE A 355 6.07 15.17 -8.82
CA ILE A 355 7.41 14.88 -8.30
C ILE A 355 8.50 15.50 -9.18
N GLY A 356 9.56 16.01 -8.57
CA GLY A 356 10.75 16.57 -9.22
C GLY A 356 12.00 15.69 -9.05
N GLY A 357 13.11 16.08 -9.68
CA GLY A 357 14.41 15.40 -9.52
C GLY A 357 14.62 14.18 -10.43
N LEU A 358 15.15 13.08 -9.89
CA LEU A 358 15.50 11.84 -10.61
C LEU A 358 14.28 10.99 -11.02
N VAL A 359 13.33 11.60 -11.70
CA VAL A 359 12.00 11.05 -11.99
C VAL A 359 11.94 10.09 -13.19
N ASP A 360 13.05 9.88 -13.90
CA ASP A 360 13.08 8.96 -15.04
C ASP A 360 12.54 7.59 -14.62
N ASN A 361 11.48 7.15 -15.31
CA ASN A 361 10.72 5.93 -15.08
C ASN A 361 9.89 5.87 -13.77
N LEU A 362 9.93 6.87 -12.89
CA LEU A 362 9.15 6.91 -11.64
C LEU A 362 7.70 7.42 -11.84
N LEU A 363 7.43 8.09 -12.97
CA LEU A 363 6.08 8.47 -13.40
C LEU A 363 5.31 7.28 -14.01
N SER A 364 5.42 6.12 -13.37
CA SER A 364 4.75 4.88 -13.76
C SER A 364 3.95 4.35 -12.57
N PRO A 365 2.78 3.72 -12.79
CA PRO A 365 2.00 3.08 -11.73
C PRO A 365 2.81 2.09 -10.89
N ALA A 366 3.88 1.52 -11.45
CA ALA A 366 4.75 0.56 -10.78
C ALA A 366 5.57 1.12 -9.60
N TYR A 367 5.48 2.42 -9.32
CA TYR A 367 6.24 3.09 -8.25
C TYR A 367 5.35 3.89 -7.30
N SER A 368 4.02 3.73 -7.39
CA SER A 368 3.06 4.44 -6.55
C SER A 368 3.25 4.18 -5.07
N ASP A 369 3.50 2.94 -4.67
CA ASP A 369 3.77 2.59 -3.26
C ASP A 369 5.02 3.32 -2.74
N ALA A 370 6.15 3.17 -3.44
CA ALA A 370 7.43 3.77 -3.03
C ALA A 370 7.40 5.30 -2.97
N VAL A 371 6.74 5.97 -3.93
CA VAL A 371 6.55 7.44 -3.88
C VAL A 371 5.56 7.80 -2.77
N GLY A 372 4.51 7.01 -2.62
CA GLY A 372 3.50 7.12 -1.57
C GLY A 372 4.07 7.08 -0.16
N LEU A 373 5.08 6.22 0.09
CA LEU A 373 5.79 6.16 1.37
C LEU A 373 6.49 7.48 1.72
N LEU A 374 7.07 8.17 0.74
CA LEU A 374 7.70 9.49 0.96
C LEU A 374 6.65 10.55 1.32
N LEU A 375 5.52 10.55 0.61
CA LEU A 375 4.41 11.47 0.86
C LEU A 375 3.73 11.20 2.21
N TRP A 376 3.58 9.93 2.58
CA TRP A 376 3.12 9.50 3.90
C TRP A 376 4.03 10.04 5.00
N GLY A 377 5.35 9.86 4.85
CA GLY A 377 6.34 10.40 5.78
C GLY A 377 6.35 11.93 5.86
N ALA A 378 6.07 12.61 4.75
CA ALA A 378 5.97 14.07 4.71
C ALA A 378 4.76 14.59 5.52
N LYS A 379 3.56 14.02 5.32
CA LYS A 379 2.34 14.39 6.08
C LYS A 379 2.53 14.19 7.58
N SER A 380 3.21 13.11 7.91
CA SER A 380 3.63 12.72 9.23
C SER A 380 4.48 13.79 9.94
N LEU A 381 5.37 14.50 9.24
CA LEU A 381 6.13 15.62 9.80
C LEU A 381 5.28 16.86 10.05
N THR A 382 4.33 17.16 9.15
CA THR A 382 3.46 18.34 9.27
C THR A 382 2.43 18.22 10.39
N ALA A 383 2.04 16.99 10.75
CA ALA A 383 1.04 16.70 11.79
C ALA A 383 1.60 16.66 13.22
N ALA A 384 2.83 17.13 13.46
CA ALA A 384 3.46 17.10 14.77
C ALA A 384 2.92 18.20 15.73
N GLU A 385 1.68 18.03 16.21
CA GLU A 385 1.15 18.21 17.59
C GLU A 385 -0.39 17.98 17.61
N PRO A 386 -1.02 17.47 18.70
CA PRO A 386 -0.74 16.27 19.50
C PRO A 386 -1.85 15.22 19.27
N GLY A 387 -1.56 14.21 18.43
CA GLY A 387 -2.42 13.04 18.24
C GLY A 387 -1.75 11.90 17.49
N ARG A 388 -0.46 12.04 17.19
CA ARG A 388 0.34 11.02 16.51
C ARG A 388 0.68 9.93 17.53
N TYR A 389 -0.26 9.01 17.69
CA TYR A 389 -0.05 7.82 18.51
C TYR A 389 0.94 6.90 17.79
N GLU A 390 2.01 6.53 18.49
CA GLU A 390 3.07 5.64 18.00
C GLU A 390 2.46 4.39 17.33
N SER A 391 2.63 4.27 16.01
CA SER A 391 2.77 2.97 15.35
C SER A 391 3.91 2.24 16.04
N ALA A 392 3.79 0.91 16.24
CA ALA A 392 4.76 0.17 17.02
C ALA A 392 6.20 0.46 16.54
N PRO A 393 7.09 1.04 17.36
CA PRO A 393 8.50 0.92 17.10
C PRO A 393 8.82 -0.57 17.20
N ALA A 394 9.43 -1.14 16.16
CA ALA A 394 9.76 -2.55 16.13
C ALA A 394 10.87 -2.86 17.16
N MET A 395 10.43 -3.13 18.39
CA MET A 395 11.13 -3.60 19.60
C MET A 395 12.32 -2.81 20.16
N GLY A 396 12.07 -2.23 21.34
CA GLY A 396 13.04 -2.12 22.43
C GLY A 396 12.76 -3.15 23.54
N GLY A 397 13.08 -4.42 23.32
CA GLY A 397 12.92 -5.54 24.27
C GLY A 397 13.78 -5.49 25.55
N LEU A 398 14.32 -4.32 25.93
CA LEU A 398 15.07 -4.12 27.19
C LEU A 398 14.39 -3.13 28.16
N GLY A 399 13.32 -2.42 27.76
CA GLY A 399 12.65 -1.43 28.62
C GLY A 399 11.78 -2.01 29.72
N ARG A 400 11.17 -3.19 29.49
CA ARG A 400 10.18 -3.78 30.43
C ARG A 400 10.80 -4.55 31.61
N ILE A 401 12.10 -4.83 31.60
CA ILE A 401 12.77 -5.53 32.72
C ILE A 401 13.24 -4.54 33.80
N ARG A 402 13.47 -3.27 33.46
CA ARG A 402 13.99 -2.28 34.41
C ARG A 402 12.92 -1.76 35.39
N ASP A 403 11.66 -1.72 34.98
CA ASP A 403 10.57 -1.26 35.85
C ASP A 403 9.95 -2.38 36.69
N ALA A 404 10.11 -3.66 36.28
CA ALA A 404 9.70 -4.81 37.09
C ALA A 404 10.68 -5.16 38.22
N LEU A 405 11.95 -4.74 38.13
CA LEU A 405 12.97 -5.00 39.15
C LEU A 405 13.05 -3.92 40.24
N ARG A 406 12.38 -2.77 40.07
CA ARG A 406 12.31 -1.72 41.10
C ARG A 406 11.14 -1.84 42.06
N SER A 407 10.19 -2.73 41.81
CA SER A 407 9.04 -2.98 42.70
C SER A 407 9.20 -4.20 43.60
N ILE A 408 10.37 -4.88 43.57
CA ILE A 408 10.60 -6.14 44.32
C ILE A 408 11.64 -6.00 45.45
N PHE A 409 12.35 -4.88 45.57
CA PHE A 409 13.20 -4.62 46.74
C PHE A 409 13.07 -3.15 47.19
N PRO A 410 12.76 -2.88 48.47
CA PRO A 410 12.69 -1.52 49.02
C PRO A 410 14.05 -0.82 49.08
#